data_AF-A0A6P8Y0P7-F1
#
_entry.id   AF-A0A6P8Y0P7-F1
#
_cell.length_a   1.000
_cell.length_b   1.000
_cell.length_c   1.000
_cell.angle_alpha   90.00
_cell.angle_beta   90.00
_cell.angle_gamma   90.00
#
_symmetry.space_group_name_H-M   'P 1'
#
loop_
_entity.id
_entity.type
_entity.pdbx_description
1 polymer ?
#
loop_
_entity_poly.entity_id
_entity_poly.type
_entity_poly.pdbx_seq_one_letter_code
_entity_poly.pdbx_strand_id
1 'polypeptide(L)'
;MATLLKAATTTIRSTLWQARSISTTPLVLIKEIHEKTENNARIYEGVDVVSPRSEKMLKPACDSTFCPECTLGLDIKHTDVLILSQYVRSDGCMLPRRITRLCHRQQKKMGTLVTMAQKAGLMPNLAPSWSKKDPTKRFGWRKYNKYFLESTIRY
;
A
#
# COMPACT_ATOMS: atom_id res chain seq x y z
N MET A 1 46.93 41.10 41.67
CA MET A 1 46.08 41.96 40.82
C MET A 1 45.81 41.24 39.51
N ALA A 2 44.53 40.96 39.25
CA ALA A 2 43.91 40.50 38.00
C ALA A 2 44.35 39.17 37.36
N THR A 3 43.58 38.10 37.62
CA THR A 3 43.45 36.95 36.71
C THR A 3 42.19 37.14 35.86
N LEU A 4 42.38 37.38 34.56
CA LEU A 4 41.31 37.51 33.56
C LEU A 4 40.71 36.13 33.23
N LEU A 5 39.51 35.85 33.72
CA LEU A 5 38.67 34.75 33.24
C LEU A 5 38.03 35.17 31.91
N LYS A 6 38.54 34.63 30.79
CA LYS A 6 37.87 34.73 29.49
C LYS A 6 36.67 33.79 29.48
N ALA A 7 35.48 34.34 29.70
CA ALA A 7 34.23 33.63 29.43
C ALA A 7 34.02 33.56 27.92
N ALA A 8 34.16 32.37 27.34
CA ALA A 8 33.77 32.13 25.95
C ALA A 8 32.24 32.10 25.87
N THR A 9 31.63 33.14 25.30
CA THR A 9 30.21 33.15 24.96
C THR A 9 29.99 32.28 23.73
N THR A 10 29.87 30.97 23.92
CA THR A 10 29.33 30.09 22.88
C THR A 10 27.83 30.36 22.78
N THR A 11 27.45 31.21 21.84
CA THR A 11 26.05 31.41 21.47
C THR A 11 25.52 30.09 20.91
N ILE A 12 24.70 29.39 21.70
CA ILE A 12 23.92 28.25 21.23
C ILE A 12 22.87 28.82 20.26
N ARG A 13 23.18 28.82 18.96
CA ARG A 13 22.15 28.99 17.93
C ARG A 13 21.39 27.67 17.87
N SER A 14 20.37 27.55 18.71
CA SER A 14 19.35 26.51 18.54
C SER A 14 18.62 26.79 17.23
N THR A 15 18.99 26.10 16.17
CA THR A 15 18.16 26.00 14.98
C THR A 15 16.88 25.26 15.37
N LEU A 16 15.86 26.02 15.75
CA LEU A 16 14.50 25.53 15.79
C LEU A 16 14.13 25.14 14.36
N TRP A 17 14.32 23.87 14.01
CA TRP A 17 13.66 23.28 12.85
C TRP A 17 12.16 23.35 13.13
N GLN A 18 11.54 24.45 12.71
CA GLN A 18 10.09 24.54 12.61
C GLN A 18 9.65 23.44 11.65
N ALA A 19 9.18 22.32 12.21
CA ALA A 19 8.43 21.33 11.47
C ALA A 19 7.12 21.99 11.05
N ARG A 20 7.11 22.62 9.87
CA ARG A 20 5.89 23.16 9.27
C ARG A 20 5.04 21.96 8.84
N SER A 21 4.13 21.52 9.71
CA SER A 21 3.10 20.57 9.32
C SER A 21 2.09 21.27 8.42
N ILE A 22 1.72 20.64 7.31
CA ILE A 22 0.71 21.17 6.38
C ILE A 22 -0.71 21.08 6.98
N SER A 23 -0.89 20.26 8.01
CA SER A 23 -2.14 20.07 8.73
C SER A 23 -1.97 20.32 10.22
N THR A 24 -2.99 20.91 10.84
CA THR A 24 -3.13 21.07 12.30
C THR A 24 -3.93 19.94 12.95
N THR A 25 -4.60 19.09 12.16
CA THR A 25 -5.43 18.00 12.68
C THR A 25 -4.66 16.68 12.79
N PRO A 26 -4.96 15.85 13.81
CA PRO A 26 -4.37 14.52 13.94
C PRO A 26 -4.78 13.60 12.78
N LEU A 27 -3.89 12.69 12.38
CA LEU A 27 -4.19 11.67 11.37
C LEU A 27 -5.08 10.58 11.99
N VAL A 28 -6.36 10.54 11.63
CA VAL A 28 -7.35 9.61 12.24
C VAL A 28 -7.31 8.19 11.63
N LEU A 29 -6.47 7.90 10.63
CA LEU A 29 -6.34 6.56 9.99
C LEU A 29 -7.69 5.89 9.61
N ILE A 30 -8.66 6.71 9.23
CA ILE A 30 -10.03 6.29 8.90
C ILE A 30 -9.99 5.33 7.71
N LYS A 31 -10.79 4.27 7.79
CA LYS A 31 -10.82 3.25 6.75
C LYS A 31 -11.80 3.55 5.62
N GLU A 32 -13.00 4.06 5.94
CA GLU A 32 -14.03 4.35 4.95
C GLU A 32 -14.67 5.72 5.18
N ILE A 33 -15.08 6.36 4.09
CA ILE A 33 -15.85 7.61 4.10
C ILE A 33 -17.24 7.28 3.56
N HIS A 34 -18.27 7.50 4.37
CA HIS A 34 -19.66 7.27 3.99
C HIS A 34 -20.30 8.60 3.61
N GLU A 35 -20.99 8.63 2.47
CA GLU A 35 -21.74 9.79 1.99
C GLU A 35 -23.24 9.53 2.18
N LYS A 36 -23.92 10.42 2.90
CA LYS A 36 -25.37 10.43 3.09
C LYS A 36 -25.95 11.74 2.56
N THR A 37 -27.13 11.70 1.96
CA THR A 37 -27.84 12.91 1.51
C THR A 37 -29.16 13.00 2.27
N GLU A 38 -29.28 13.97 3.17
CA GLU A 38 -30.47 14.20 3.99
C GLU A 38 -30.94 15.64 3.80
N ASN A 39 -32.22 15.86 3.49
CA ASN A 39 -32.82 17.20 3.39
C ASN A 39 -31.99 18.22 2.60
N ASN A 40 -31.47 17.80 1.43
CA ASN A 40 -30.63 18.62 0.54
C ASN A 40 -29.23 18.99 1.11
N ALA A 41 -28.81 18.39 2.22
CA ALA A 41 -27.45 18.46 2.74
C ALA A 41 -26.70 17.14 2.47
N ARG A 42 -25.41 17.24 2.11
CA ARG A 42 -24.50 16.07 2.00
C ARG A 42 -23.68 15.94 3.26
N ILE A 43 -23.83 14.82 3.95
CA ILE A 43 -23.15 14.50 5.20
C ILE A 43 -22.06 13.46 4.90
N TYR A 44 -20.82 13.76 5.28
CA TYR A 44 -19.68 12.87 5.12
C TYR A 44 -19.23 12.37 6.50
N GLU A 45 -19.31 11.07 6.72
CA GLU A 45 -18.93 10.43 7.97
C GLU A 45 -17.68 9.55 7.76
N GLY A 46 -16.68 9.72 8.63
CA GLY A 46 -15.53 8.82 8.68
C GLY A 46 -15.83 7.64 9.60
N VAL A 47 -15.82 6.42 9.06
CA VAL A 47 -16.16 5.20 9.80
C VAL A 47 -14.96 4.27 9.90
N ASP A 48 -14.66 3.84 11.12
CA ASP A 48 -13.63 2.84 11.40
C ASP A 48 -14.21 1.43 11.24
N VAL A 49 -14.01 0.85 10.07
CA VAL A 49 -14.50 -0.50 9.75
C VAL A 49 -13.43 -1.55 10.08
N VAL A 50 -13.75 -2.56 10.87
CA VAL A 50 -12.82 -3.66 11.15
C VAL A 50 -12.56 -4.48 9.86
N SER A 51 -11.36 -5.01 9.67
CA SER A 51 -11.10 -5.85 8.49
C SER A 51 -11.79 -7.21 8.63
N PRO A 52 -12.43 -7.74 7.58
CA PRO A 52 -13.10 -9.06 7.65
C PRO A 52 -12.11 -10.23 7.78
N ARG A 53 -10.80 -9.96 7.72
CA ARG A 53 -9.72 -10.94 7.80
C ARG A 53 -8.96 -10.85 9.12
N SER A 54 -9.41 -10.02 10.06
CA SER A 54 -8.73 -9.79 11.36
C SER A 54 -8.48 -11.10 12.10
N GLU A 55 -9.46 -12.00 12.12
CA GLU A 55 -9.38 -13.31 12.78
C GLU A 55 -8.34 -14.26 12.16
N LYS A 56 -8.02 -14.07 10.87
CA LYS A 56 -7.11 -14.93 10.10
C LYS A 56 -5.71 -14.34 9.96
N MET A 57 -5.41 -13.27 10.68
CA MET A 57 -4.08 -12.67 10.64
C MET A 57 -3.04 -13.59 11.27
N LEU A 58 -1.89 -13.70 10.61
CA LEU A 58 -0.74 -14.43 11.12
C LEU A 58 -0.13 -13.66 12.29
N LYS A 59 0.21 -14.34 13.38
CA LYS A 59 0.99 -13.77 14.50
C LYS A 59 2.25 -13.02 14.04
N PRO A 60 3.09 -13.56 13.13
CA PRO A 60 4.25 -12.82 12.63
C PRO A 60 3.92 -11.60 11.77
N ALA A 61 2.66 -11.38 11.37
CA ALA A 61 2.25 -10.13 10.74
C ALA A 61 2.10 -8.98 11.75
N CYS A 62 1.98 -9.30 13.04
CA CYS A 62 1.86 -8.34 14.13
C CYS A 62 3.23 -7.77 14.54
N ASP A 63 4.27 -8.59 14.49
CA ASP A 63 5.65 -8.21 14.83
C ASP A 63 6.35 -7.64 13.58
N SER A 64 7.19 -6.62 13.76
CA SER A 64 7.62 -5.70 12.67
C SER A 64 8.20 -6.37 11.40
N THR A 65 8.01 -5.69 10.25
CA THR A 65 8.43 -6.08 8.88
C THR A 65 8.15 -7.54 8.50
N PHE A 66 6.92 -7.79 8.03
CA PHE A 66 6.49 -9.08 7.50
C PHE A 66 6.80 -9.20 6.00
N CYS A 67 7.42 -10.30 5.58
CA CYS A 67 7.63 -10.63 4.17
C CYS A 67 7.22 -12.09 3.91
N PRO A 68 6.35 -12.39 2.94
CA PRO A 68 5.86 -13.76 2.75
C PRO A 68 7.00 -14.73 2.36
N GLU A 69 7.91 -14.32 1.48
CA GLU A 69 9.04 -15.19 1.10
C GLU A 69 10.10 -15.28 2.21
N CYS A 70 10.40 -14.19 2.93
CA CYS A 70 11.44 -14.20 3.96
C CYS A 70 10.99 -14.84 5.27
N THR A 71 9.72 -14.65 5.65
CA THR A 71 9.15 -15.11 6.93
C THR A 71 8.49 -16.48 6.79
N LEU A 72 7.78 -16.73 5.68
CA LEU A 72 7.04 -17.98 5.47
C LEU A 72 7.72 -18.93 4.47
N GLY A 73 8.75 -18.48 3.75
CA GLY A 73 9.41 -19.30 2.72
C GLY A 73 8.53 -19.61 1.51
N LEU A 74 7.44 -18.85 1.31
CA LEU A 74 6.48 -19.10 0.23
C LEU A 74 7.04 -18.61 -1.11
N ASP A 75 7.08 -19.50 -2.10
CA ASP A 75 7.32 -19.11 -3.49
C ASP A 75 6.01 -18.72 -4.16
N ILE A 76 5.82 -17.43 -4.40
CA ILE A 76 4.57 -16.85 -4.90
C ILE A 76 4.64 -16.65 -6.40
N LYS A 77 3.65 -17.20 -7.11
CA LYS A 77 3.48 -17.09 -8.56
C LYS A 77 2.43 -16.06 -8.94
N HIS A 78 2.41 -15.66 -10.23
CA HIS A 78 1.40 -14.72 -10.72
C HIS A 78 -0.01 -15.35 -10.79
N THR A 79 -0.08 -16.68 -10.72
CA THR A 79 -1.31 -17.47 -10.64
C THR A 79 -1.99 -17.42 -9.28
N ASP A 80 -1.25 -17.05 -8.22
CA ASP A 80 -1.72 -17.15 -6.83
C ASP A 80 -2.57 -15.94 -6.44
N VAL A 81 -3.71 -15.79 -7.11
CA VAL A 81 -4.61 -14.64 -7.00
C VAL A 81 -5.10 -14.40 -5.57
N LEU A 82 -5.26 -15.47 -4.79
CA LEU A 82 -5.72 -15.37 -3.39
C LEU A 82 -4.69 -14.69 -2.49
N ILE A 83 -3.40 -14.82 -2.80
CA ILE A 83 -2.33 -14.13 -2.08
C ILE A 83 -2.16 -12.73 -2.64
N LEU A 84 -2.09 -12.59 -3.97
CA LEU A 84 -1.89 -11.30 -4.64
C LEU A 84 -2.99 -10.29 -4.33
N SER A 85 -4.25 -10.72 -4.29
CA SER A 85 -5.41 -9.86 -3.96
C SER A 85 -5.34 -9.23 -2.57
N GLN A 86 -4.52 -9.74 -1.65
CA GLN A 86 -4.34 -9.16 -0.32
C GLN A 86 -3.50 -7.88 -0.34
N TYR A 87 -2.64 -7.71 -1.36
CA TYR A 87 -1.74 -6.58 -1.50
C TYR A 87 -2.31 -5.47 -2.40
N VAL A 88 -3.52 -5.63 -2.92
CA VAL A 88 -4.13 -4.74 -3.91
C VAL A 88 -5.39 -4.10 -3.33
N ARG A 89 -5.68 -2.87 -3.73
CA ARG A 89 -6.92 -2.16 -3.40
C ARG A 89 -8.11 -2.73 -4.19
N SER A 90 -9.32 -2.26 -3.87
CA SER A 90 -10.53 -2.50 -4.66
C SER A 90 -10.36 -2.18 -6.14
N ASP A 91 -9.57 -1.15 -6.46
CA ASP A 91 -9.43 -0.61 -7.82
C ASP A 91 -8.35 -1.32 -8.65
N GLY A 92 -7.71 -2.35 -8.10
CA GLY A 92 -6.61 -3.05 -8.76
C GLY A 92 -5.25 -2.36 -8.60
N CYS A 93 -5.16 -1.23 -7.89
CA CYS A 93 -3.89 -0.57 -7.59
C CYS A 93 -3.15 -1.26 -6.43
N MET A 94 -1.84 -1.39 -6.56
CA MET A 94 -0.98 -1.96 -5.52
C MET A 94 -0.94 -1.06 -4.26
N LEU A 95 -1.03 -1.66 -3.07
CA LEU A 95 -0.87 -0.95 -1.80
C LEU A 95 0.55 -0.39 -1.62
N PRO A 96 0.70 0.78 -0.96
CA PRO A 96 2.01 1.38 -0.74
C PRO A 96 2.83 0.57 0.28
N ARG A 97 4.16 0.54 0.11
CA ARG A 97 5.10 -0.23 0.96
C ARG A 97 4.96 0.05 2.46
N ARG A 98 4.66 1.29 2.83
CA ARG A 98 4.46 1.70 4.23
C ARG A 98 3.30 0.97 4.92
N ILE A 99 2.31 0.50 4.13
CA ILE A 99 1.14 -0.22 4.62
C ILE A 99 1.38 -1.73 4.53
N THR A 100 1.90 -2.23 3.40
CA THR A 100 2.18 -3.67 3.23
C THR A 100 3.30 -4.19 4.11
N ARG A 101 4.20 -3.31 4.57
CA ARG A 101 5.39 -3.62 5.38
C ARG A 101 6.36 -4.64 4.76
N LEU A 102 6.26 -4.85 3.45
CA LEU A 102 7.20 -5.66 2.69
C LEU A 102 8.58 -4.98 2.59
N CYS A 103 9.62 -5.80 2.46
CA CYS A 103 10.95 -5.31 2.09
C CYS A 103 10.91 -4.75 0.65
N HIS A 104 11.88 -3.89 0.32
CA HIS A 104 11.90 -3.20 -0.97
C HIS A 104 11.88 -4.18 -2.16
N ARG A 105 12.68 -5.25 -2.08
CA ARG A 105 12.76 -6.28 -3.12
C ARG A 105 11.42 -7.03 -3.29
N GLN A 106 10.79 -7.41 -2.17
CA GLN A 106 9.50 -8.10 -2.20
C GLN A 106 8.38 -7.21 -2.70
N GLN A 107 8.36 -5.93 -2.32
CA GLN A 107 7.38 -4.99 -2.85
C GLN A 107 7.46 -4.88 -4.38
N LYS A 108 8.68 -4.83 -4.94
CA LYS A 108 8.89 -4.80 -6.39
C LYS A 108 8.45 -6.11 -7.04
N LYS A 109 8.84 -7.26 -6.48
CA LYS A 109 8.41 -8.61 -6.94
C LYS A 109 6.89 -8.73 -6.97
N MET A 110 6.21 -8.39 -5.87
CA MET A 110 4.74 -8.41 -5.77
C MET A 110 4.08 -7.48 -6.78
N GLY A 111 4.60 -6.27 -6.98
CA GLY A 111 4.08 -5.35 -7.99
C GLY A 111 4.15 -5.92 -9.41
N THR A 112 5.25 -6.61 -9.75
CA THR A 112 5.38 -7.30 -11.03
C THR A 112 4.41 -8.47 -11.17
N LEU A 113 4.28 -9.31 -10.12
CA LEU A 113 3.36 -10.45 -10.11
C LEU A 113 1.89 -10.02 -10.26
N VAL A 114 1.47 -8.97 -9.54
CA VAL A 114 0.12 -8.37 -9.67
C VAL A 114 -0.09 -7.89 -11.11
N THR A 115 0.90 -7.21 -11.70
CA THR A 115 0.81 -6.72 -13.07
C THR A 115 0.68 -7.87 -14.08
N MET A 116 1.43 -8.95 -13.89
CA MET A 116 1.35 -10.16 -14.69
C MET A 116 -0.05 -10.79 -14.57
N ALA A 117 -0.56 -10.99 -13.35
CA ALA A 117 -1.88 -11.55 -13.08
C ALA A 117 -3.01 -10.75 -13.73
N GLN A 118 -2.99 -9.42 -13.60
CA GLN A 118 -3.98 -8.54 -14.24
C GLN A 118 -3.90 -8.60 -15.77
N LYS A 119 -2.69 -8.62 -16.33
CA LYS A 119 -2.49 -8.73 -17.79
C LYS A 119 -2.95 -10.08 -18.32
N ALA A 120 -2.73 -11.16 -17.58
CA ALA A 120 -3.21 -12.51 -17.87
C ALA A 120 -4.75 -12.63 -17.74
N GLY A 121 -5.40 -11.70 -17.03
CA GLY A 121 -6.86 -11.69 -16.88
C GLY A 121 -7.37 -12.47 -15.68
N LEU A 122 -6.49 -12.78 -14.71
CA LEU A 122 -6.83 -13.58 -13.53
C LEU A 122 -7.59 -12.81 -12.43
N MET A 123 -7.63 -11.48 -12.51
CA MET A 123 -8.24 -10.60 -11.49
C MET A 123 -9.29 -9.64 -12.06
N PRO A 124 -10.36 -10.13 -12.72
CA PRO A 124 -11.36 -9.26 -13.36
C PRO A 124 -12.22 -8.49 -12.34
N ASN A 125 -12.34 -9.00 -11.11
CA ASN A 125 -13.17 -8.39 -10.06
C ASN A 125 -12.65 -7.02 -9.59
N LEU A 126 -11.34 -6.78 -9.70
CA LEU A 126 -10.69 -5.53 -9.31
C LEU A 126 -10.63 -4.51 -10.45
N ALA A 127 -11.18 -4.85 -11.62
CA ALA A 127 -11.21 -3.93 -12.74
C ALA A 127 -12.27 -2.84 -12.47
N PRO A 128 -12.05 -1.60 -12.95
CA PRO A 128 -12.96 -0.49 -12.69
C PRO A 128 -14.35 -0.78 -13.25
N SER A 129 -15.36 -0.11 -12.72
CA SER A 129 -16.79 -0.34 -13.05
C SER A 129 -17.09 -0.25 -14.55
N TRP A 130 -16.46 0.69 -15.25
CA TRP A 130 -16.61 0.88 -16.70
C TRP A 130 -15.87 -0.17 -17.54
N SER A 131 -15.04 -1.01 -16.92
CA SER A 131 -14.40 -2.11 -17.65
C SER A 131 -15.41 -3.20 -17.95
N LYS A 132 -15.30 -3.81 -19.13
CA LYS A 132 -16.17 -4.94 -19.53
C LYS A 132 -15.92 -6.22 -18.72
N LYS A 133 -14.93 -6.21 -17.80
CA LYS A 133 -14.38 -7.32 -16.97
C LYS A 133 -13.89 -8.56 -17.73
N ASP A 134 -14.40 -8.77 -18.93
CA ASP A 134 -14.03 -9.82 -19.87
C ASP A 134 -12.69 -9.49 -20.57
N PRO A 135 -11.66 -10.36 -20.43
CA PRO A 135 -10.38 -10.20 -21.11
C PRO A 135 -10.48 -10.15 -22.64
N THR A 136 -11.44 -10.85 -23.23
CA THR A 136 -11.58 -10.96 -24.70
C THR A 136 -12.07 -9.65 -25.35
N LYS A 137 -12.71 -8.78 -24.56
CA LYS A 137 -13.26 -7.49 -25.01
C LYS A 137 -12.28 -6.32 -24.87
N ARG A 138 -11.02 -6.59 -24.53
CA ARG A 138 -9.97 -5.57 -24.39
C ARG A 138 -9.55 -5.01 -25.75
N PHE A 139 -9.06 -3.77 -25.76
CA PHE A 139 -8.62 -3.09 -26.98
C PHE A 139 -7.33 -3.70 -27.55
N GLY A 140 -7.29 -3.89 -28.87
CA GLY A 140 -6.11 -4.30 -29.62
C GLY A 140 -5.57 -5.67 -29.22
N TRP A 141 -4.24 -5.78 -29.15
CA TRP A 141 -3.53 -7.03 -28.80
C TRP A 141 -3.79 -7.51 -27.37
N ARG A 142 -4.38 -6.68 -26.50
CA ARG A 142 -4.62 -7.01 -25.09
C ARG A 142 -5.75 -8.05 -24.90
N LYS A 143 -6.54 -8.31 -25.96
CA LYS A 143 -7.60 -9.33 -25.98
C LYS A 143 -7.09 -10.77 -26.02
N TYR A 144 -5.86 -10.96 -26.50
CA TYR A 144 -5.27 -12.29 -26.61
C TYR A 144 -4.78 -12.78 -25.25
N ASN A 145 -4.89 -14.09 -25.03
CA ASN A 145 -4.42 -14.75 -23.82
C ASN A 145 -2.91 -14.56 -23.69
N LYS A 146 -2.47 -14.21 -22.48
CA LYS A 146 -1.06 -13.98 -22.15
C LYS A 146 -0.69 -14.81 -20.94
N TYR A 147 0.45 -15.45 -21.04
CA TYR A 147 1.05 -16.25 -19.98
C TYR A 147 2.43 -15.67 -19.68
N PHE A 148 2.81 -15.70 -18.41
CA PHE A 148 4.09 -15.16 -17.96
C PHE A 148 4.92 -16.28 -17.34
N LEU A 149 6.23 -16.15 -17.46
CA LEU A 149 7.20 -16.98 -16.75
C LEU A 149 7.82 -16.13 -15.64
N GLU A 150 7.70 -16.57 -14.40
CA GLU A 150 8.19 -15.83 -13.22
C GLU A 150 9.71 -15.70 -13.21
N SER A 151 10.42 -16.61 -13.89
CA SER A 151 11.88 -16.55 -14.08
C SER A 151 12.34 -15.28 -14.80
N THR A 152 11.44 -14.61 -15.54
CA THR A 152 11.76 -13.37 -16.26
C THR A 152 11.75 -12.13 -15.37
N ILE A 153 11.32 -12.23 -14.11
CA ILE A 153 11.25 -11.10 -13.18
C ILE A 153 12.66 -10.66 -12.80
N ARG A 154 13.02 -9.42 -13.16
CA ARG A 154 14.26 -8.77 -12.74
C ARG A 154 14.00 -7.86 -11.54
N TYR A 155 14.69 -8.11 -10.43
CA TYR A 155 14.61 -7.32 -9.19
C TYR A 155 15.64 -6.20 -9.20
#